data_AF-K3Z9D6-F1
#
_entry.id   AF-K3Z9D6-F1
#
_cell.length_a   1.000
_cell.length_b   1.000
_cell.length_c   1.000
_cell.angle_alpha   90.00
_cell.angle_beta   90.00
_cell.angle_gamma   90.00
#
_symmetry.space_group_name_H-M   'P 1'
#
loop_
_entity.id
_entity.type
_entity.pdbx_description
1 polymer ?
#
loop_
_entity_poly.entity_id
_entity_poly.type
_entity_poly.pdbx_seq_one_letter_code
_entity_poly.pdbx_strand_id
1 'polypeptide(L)'
;MLLILLQDSVIMVLNGVYRDRSYARFFVLETIARVPYFAFISVLHLYETFGWSRRADYIKVHFAESWNEFHHLLIMEELGGNALFFDRFLARFMAFFYYFMTVGMYMLSPRMAYHFSECVERHAYSTYDKFLKLHEEELKRLPAPEAALNYYLNEDLYLFDEFQTARVPCSRRPKIDNLYDVFVNIRDDEAEHCKTMKACQTDGSLRSPHSTQNCLEADTEGVIPEK
;
A
#
# COMPACT_ATOMS: atom_id res chain seq x y z
N MET A 1 12.50 14.43 12.29
CA MET A 1 13.75 13.89 12.86
C MET A 1 13.49 12.79 13.89
N LEU A 2 12.76 13.05 14.99
CA LEU A 2 12.47 12.01 16.02
C LEU A 2 11.73 10.78 15.47
N LEU A 3 10.69 10.97 14.65
CA LEU A 3 9.92 9.88 14.05
C LEU A 3 10.75 9.01 13.10
N ILE A 4 11.67 9.62 12.35
CA ILE A 4 12.56 8.91 11.41
C ILE A 4 13.57 8.05 12.19
N LEU A 5 14.14 8.58 13.28
CA LEU A 5 15.03 7.81 14.16
C LEU A 5 14.32 6.63 14.83
N LEU A 6 13.04 6.79 15.18
CA LEU A 6 12.23 5.70 15.72
C LEU A 6 12.01 4.61 14.67
N GLN A 7 11.68 5.00 13.43
CA GLN A 7 11.51 4.09 12.31
C GLN A 7 12.79 3.28 12.04
N ASP A 8 13.94 3.95 11.92
CA ASP A 8 15.24 3.30 11.69
C ASP A 8 15.59 2.31 12.82
N SER A 9 15.25 2.66 14.06
CA SER A 9 15.46 1.79 15.22
C SER A 9 14.61 0.53 15.16
N VAL A 10 13.32 0.65 14.81
CA VAL A 10 12.41 -0.50 14.65
C VAL A 10 12.91 -1.42 13.53
N ILE A 11 13.30 -0.86 12.39
CA ILE A 11 13.85 -1.60 11.26
C ILE A 11 15.12 -2.35 11.65
N MET A 12 16.04 -1.69 12.36
CA MET A 12 17.29 -2.31 12.81
C MET A 12 17.01 -3.50 13.74
N VAL A 13 16.05 -3.35 14.67
CA VAL A 13 15.63 -4.43 15.56
C VAL A 13 15.02 -5.59 14.77
N LEU A 14 14.12 -5.30 13.83
CA LEU A 14 13.49 -6.34 13.00
C LEU A 14 14.52 -7.08 12.14
N ASN A 15 15.49 -6.37 11.55
CA ASN A 15 16.59 -7.00 10.81
C ASN A 15 17.45 -7.91 11.71
N GLY A 16 17.67 -7.51 12.97
CA GLY A 16 18.37 -8.33 13.95
C GLY A 16 17.61 -9.60 14.33
N VAL A 17 16.28 -9.51 14.50
CA VAL A 17 15.40 -10.62 14.91
C VAL A 17 15.18 -11.62 13.77
N TYR A 18 15.06 -11.15 12.52
CA TYR A 18 14.60 -11.96 11.39
C TYR A 18 15.66 -12.34 10.36
N ARG A 19 16.96 -12.18 10.66
CA ARG A 19 18.11 -12.41 9.74
C ARG A 19 17.84 -13.29 8.52
N ASP A 20 17.68 -14.60 8.73
CA ASP A 20 17.51 -15.59 7.63
C ASP A 20 16.03 -15.96 7.37
N ARG A 21 15.09 -15.33 8.08
CA ARG A 21 13.64 -15.61 8.02
C ARG A 21 12.91 -14.52 7.23
N SER A 22 13.31 -14.33 5.97
CA SER A 22 12.84 -13.25 5.10
C SER A 22 11.32 -13.16 4.99
N TYR A 23 10.62 -14.28 4.74
CA TYR A 23 9.15 -14.27 4.63
C TYR A 23 8.44 -13.92 5.94
N ALA A 24 8.99 -14.33 7.09
CA ALA A 24 8.46 -13.93 8.38
C ALA A 24 8.66 -12.44 8.64
N ARG A 25 9.80 -11.88 8.22
CA ARG A 25 10.04 -10.44 8.27
C ARG A 25 9.02 -9.68 7.41
N PHE A 26 8.84 -10.10 6.16
CA PHE A 26 7.87 -9.48 5.27
C PHE A 26 6.46 -9.59 5.84
N PHE A 27 6.02 -10.76 6.29
CA PHE A 27 4.72 -10.93 6.97
C PHE A 27 4.49 -9.90 8.10
N VAL A 28 5.49 -9.70 8.97
CA VAL A 28 5.40 -8.71 10.05
C VAL A 28 5.29 -7.29 9.49
N LEU A 29 6.09 -6.94 8.48
CA LEU A 29 6.06 -5.62 7.84
C LEU A 29 4.72 -5.37 7.12
N GLU A 30 4.22 -6.32 6.34
CA GLU A 30 2.93 -6.22 5.62
C GLU A 30 1.72 -6.12 6.56
N THR A 31 1.83 -6.73 7.75
CA THR A 31 0.80 -6.55 8.79
C THR A 31 0.74 -5.11 9.30
N ILE A 32 1.89 -4.42 9.32
CA ILE A 32 2.03 -3.04 9.78
C ILE A 32 1.75 -2.05 8.63
N ALA A 33 2.16 -2.36 7.40
CA ALA A 33 2.09 -1.49 6.23
C ALA A 33 0.65 -1.04 5.90
N ARG A 34 -0.36 -1.90 6.12
CA ARG A 34 -1.78 -1.53 5.95
C ARG A 34 -2.32 -0.50 6.94
N VAL A 35 -1.70 -0.37 8.11
CA VAL A 35 -2.27 0.34 9.27
C VAL A 35 -2.45 1.84 9.03
N PRO A 36 -1.50 2.56 8.38
CA PRO A 36 -1.66 3.98 8.11
C PRO A 36 -2.88 4.27 7.25
N TYR A 37 -3.12 3.49 6.21
CA TYR A 37 -4.26 3.67 5.32
C TYR A 37 -5.59 3.53 6.06
N PHE A 38 -5.73 2.49 6.89
CA PHE A 38 -6.90 2.35 7.74
C PHE A 38 -7.07 3.51 8.74
N ALA A 39 -5.98 4.00 9.33
CA ALA A 39 -6.01 5.16 10.21
C ALA A 39 -6.44 6.44 9.47
N PHE A 40 -5.94 6.67 8.26
CA PHE A 40 -6.29 7.84 7.44
C PHE A 40 -7.78 7.82 7.09
N ILE A 41 -8.29 6.69 6.59
CA ILE A 41 -9.71 6.49 6.27
C ILE A 41 -10.58 6.73 7.51
N SER A 42 -10.18 6.19 8.67
CA SER A 42 -10.92 6.36 9.93
C SER A 42 -11.06 7.84 10.33
N VAL A 43 -9.98 8.62 10.22
CA VAL A 43 -10.01 10.06 10.52
C VAL A 43 -10.79 10.83 9.45
N LEU A 44 -10.63 10.51 8.17
CA LEU A 44 -11.37 11.13 7.07
C LEU A 44 -12.89 10.92 7.23
N HIS A 45 -13.33 9.70 7.54
CA HIS A 45 -14.74 9.42 7.84
C HIS A 45 -15.25 10.16 9.08
N LEU A 46 -14.43 10.30 10.12
CA LEU A 46 -14.79 11.08 11.30
C LEU A 46 -14.99 12.56 10.95
N TYR A 47 -14.11 13.13 10.14
CA TYR A 47 -14.23 14.52 9.67
C TYR A 47 -15.45 14.72 8.77
N GLU A 48 -15.80 13.74 7.92
CA GLU A 48 -17.03 13.77 7.13
C GLU A 48 -18.28 13.72 8.01
N THR A 49 -18.27 12.87 9.05
CA THR A 49 -19.38 12.73 10.00
C THR A 49 -19.65 14.02 10.75
N PHE A 50 -18.60 14.76 11.13
CA PHE A 50 -18.73 16.08 11.75
C PHE A 50 -18.97 17.23 10.76
N GLY A 51 -18.95 16.95 9.44
CA GLY A 51 -19.14 17.96 8.40
C GLY A 51 -17.96 18.91 8.21
N TRP A 52 -16.75 18.54 8.66
CA TRP A 52 -15.56 19.39 8.60
C TRP A 52 -14.88 19.39 7.23
N SER A 53 -14.85 18.24 6.55
CA SER A 53 -14.27 18.09 5.22
C SER A 53 -14.89 16.90 4.51
N ARG A 54 -14.94 16.92 3.18
CA ARG A 54 -15.36 15.79 2.34
C ARG A 54 -14.26 15.48 1.35
N ARG A 55 -13.70 14.27 1.41
CA ARG A 55 -12.53 13.86 0.64
C ARG A 55 -12.70 12.44 0.12
N ALA A 56 -13.77 12.24 -0.66
CA ALA A 56 -14.13 10.93 -1.22
C ALA A 56 -12.98 10.28 -2.01
N ASP A 57 -12.25 11.07 -2.81
CA ASP A 57 -11.09 10.57 -3.57
C ASP A 57 -9.98 10.03 -2.65
N TYR A 58 -9.73 10.68 -1.51
CA TYR A 58 -8.75 10.21 -0.52
C TYR A 58 -9.19 8.91 0.15
N ILE A 59 -10.47 8.80 0.50
CA ILE A 59 -11.02 7.56 1.09
C ILE A 59 -10.88 6.40 0.09
N LYS A 60 -11.24 6.62 -1.18
CA LYS A 60 -11.13 5.60 -2.24
C LYS A 60 -9.70 5.13 -2.44
N VAL A 61 -8.76 6.05 -2.63
CA VAL A 61 -7.36 5.73 -2.88
C VAL A 61 -6.75 5.02 -1.67
N HIS A 62 -6.93 5.52 -0.44
CA HIS A 62 -6.38 4.87 0.74
C HIS A 62 -7.03 3.49 0.99
N PHE A 63 -8.30 3.30 0.63
CA PHE A 63 -8.93 1.98 0.70
C PHE A 63 -8.26 1.02 -0.28
N ALA A 64 -8.01 1.46 -1.50
CA ALA A 64 -7.28 0.68 -2.50
C ALA A 64 -5.84 0.36 -2.06
N GLU A 65 -5.15 1.31 -1.42
CA GLU A 65 -3.82 1.07 -0.85
C GLU A 65 -3.88 0.01 0.27
N SER A 66 -4.81 0.15 1.21
CA SER A 66 -5.01 -0.86 2.26
C SER A 66 -5.38 -2.23 1.71
N TRP A 67 -6.06 -2.28 0.57
CA TRP A 67 -6.43 -3.51 -0.11
C TRP A 67 -5.24 -4.18 -0.80
N ASN A 68 -4.33 -3.40 -1.39
CA ASN A 68 -3.09 -3.90 -1.97
C ASN A 68 -2.18 -4.54 -0.90
N GLU A 69 -1.92 -3.82 0.20
CA GLU A 69 -1.15 -4.34 1.35
C GLU A 69 -1.81 -5.53 2.04
N PHE A 70 -3.14 -5.65 1.91
CA PHE A 70 -3.84 -6.85 2.36
C PHE A 70 -3.40 -8.09 1.59
N HIS A 71 -3.28 -7.98 0.26
CA HIS A 71 -2.86 -9.08 -0.59
C HIS A 71 -1.37 -9.39 -0.46
N HIS A 72 -0.52 -8.38 -0.26
CA HIS A 72 0.89 -8.62 0.10
C HIS A 72 1.03 -9.51 1.34
N LEU A 73 0.25 -9.25 2.39
CA LEU A 73 0.23 -10.12 3.58
C LEU A 73 -0.21 -11.54 3.25
N LEU A 74 -1.30 -11.73 2.50
CA LEU A 74 -1.80 -13.07 2.15
C LEU A 74 -0.73 -13.87 1.39
N ILE A 75 0.00 -13.21 0.49
CA ILE A 75 1.14 -13.80 -0.20
C ILE A 75 2.21 -14.24 0.82
N MET A 76 2.58 -13.39 1.77
CA MET A 76 3.56 -13.74 2.80
C MET A 76 3.07 -14.85 3.74
N GLU A 77 1.77 -14.94 4.02
CA GLU A 77 1.16 -16.03 4.78
C GLU A 77 1.26 -17.37 4.04
N GLU A 78 0.95 -17.39 2.75
CA GLU A 78 1.07 -18.59 1.91
C GLU A 78 2.53 -19.07 1.80
N LEU A 79 3.48 -18.14 1.76
CA LEU A 79 4.92 -18.43 1.81
C LEU A 79 5.42 -18.85 3.21
N GLY A 80 4.53 -18.99 4.19
CA GLY A 80 4.85 -19.48 5.54
C GLY A 80 5.37 -18.40 6.50
N GLY A 81 5.22 -17.12 6.16
CA GLY A 81 5.66 -16.00 7.00
C GLY A 81 4.96 -15.93 8.37
N ASN A 82 3.76 -16.52 8.50
CA ASN A 82 2.98 -16.54 9.73
C ASN A 82 3.13 -17.84 10.56
N ALA A 83 4.11 -18.69 10.23
CA ALA A 83 4.27 -20.01 10.83
C ALA A 83 4.41 -19.99 12.36
N LEU A 84 5.15 -19.03 12.92
CA LEU A 84 5.37 -18.95 14.36
C LEU A 84 4.34 -18.06 15.04
N PHE A 85 3.91 -18.47 16.24
CA PHE A 85 3.03 -17.66 17.09
C PHE A 85 3.66 -16.31 17.45
N PHE A 86 4.97 -16.29 17.73
CA PHE A 86 5.67 -15.07 18.12
C PHE A 86 5.57 -13.98 17.05
N ASP A 87 5.75 -14.34 15.77
CA ASP A 87 5.69 -13.38 14.66
C ASP A 87 4.29 -12.78 14.51
N ARG A 88 3.26 -13.63 14.61
CA ARG A 88 1.85 -13.18 14.61
C ARG A 88 1.53 -12.28 15.79
N PHE A 89 1.99 -12.62 16.99
CA PHE A 89 1.78 -11.81 18.18
C PHE A 89 2.48 -10.46 18.05
N LEU A 90 3.76 -10.45 17.69
CA LEU A 90 4.58 -9.26 17.53
C LEU A 90 3.96 -8.30 16.49
N ALA A 91 3.60 -8.82 15.31
CA ALA A 91 2.99 -8.04 14.25
C ALA A 91 1.69 -7.35 14.70
N ARG A 92 0.77 -8.10 15.32
CA ARG A 92 -0.52 -7.59 15.82
C ARG A 92 -0.34 -6.57 16.94
N PHE A 93 0.60 -6.84 17.85
CA PHE A 93 0.89 -5.93 18.96
C PHE A 93 1.43 -4.60 18.44
N MET A 94 2.40 -4.61 17.52
CA MET A 94 2.92 -3.39 16.91
C MET A 94 1.84 -2.65 16.10
N ALA A 95 1.05 -3.37 15.30
CA ALA A 95 -0.03 -2.77 14.50
C ALA A 95 -1.05 -2.03 15.38
N PHE A 96 -1.40 -2.57 16.55
CA PHE A 96 -2.31 -1.92 17.49
C PHE A 96 -1.81 -0.55 17.96
N PHE A 97 -0.56 -0.45 18.45
CA PHE A 97 -0.02 0.84 18.90
C PHE A 97 0.26 1.77 17.74
N TYR A 98 0.71 1.23 16.61
CA TYR A 98 0.96 2.00 15.41
C TYR A 98 -0.30 2.66 14.87
N TYR A 99 -1.46 1.98 14.96
CA TYR A 99 -2.75 2.55 14.60
C TYR A 99 -3.06 3.84 15.38
N PHE A 100 -3.02 3.80 16.72
CA PHE A 100 -3.32 4.98 17.53
C PHE A 100 -2.31 6.11 17.32
N MET A 101 -1.03 5.77 17.14
CA MET A 101 0.00 6.75 16.81
C MET A 101 -0.31 7.45 15.48
N THR A 102 -0.67 6.69 14.44
CA THR A 102 -0.95 7.22 13.11
C THR A 102 -2.24 8.02 13.06
N VAL A 103 -3.30 7.60 13.78
CA VAL A 103 -4.51 8.40 13.98
C VAL A 103 -4.18 9.76 14.60
N GLY A 104 -3.44 9.76 15.72
CA GLY A 104 -3.02 11.00 16.37
C GLY A 104 -2.16 11.88 15.46
N MET A 105 -1.20 11.27 14.74
CA MET A 105 -0.34 11.97 13.80
C MET A 105 -1.14 12.64 12.67
N TYR A 106 -2.08 11.90 12.07
CA TYR A 106 -2.91 12.39 10.97
C TYR A 106 -3.86 13.49 11.43
N MET A 107 -4.47 13.36 12.61
CA MET A 107 -5.33 14.39 13.19
C MET A 107 -4.57 15.69 13.51
N LEU A 108 -3.31 15.59 13.93
CA LEU A 108 -2.46 16.74 14.21
C LEU A 108 -1.92 17.40 12.92
N SER A 109 -1.49 16.58 11.96
CA SER A 109 -0.93 17.04 10.70
C SER A 109 -0.96 15.93 9.64
N PRO A 110 -1.93 15.97 8.70
CA PRO A 110 -1.99 15.01 7.59
C PRO A 110 -0.69 15.00 6.78
N ARG A 111 -0.09 16.17 6.54
CA ARG A 111 1.20 16.29 5.83
C ARG A 111 2.32 15.52 6.52
N MET A 112 2.40 15.59 7.86
CA MET A 112 3.40 14.85 8.62
C MET A 112 3.16 13.34 8.51
N ALA A 113 1.91 12.90 8.61
CA ALA A 113 1.54 11.50 8.48
C ALA A 113 1.87 10.95 7.08
N TYR A 114 1.53 11.68 6.02
CA TYR A 114 1.87 11.30 4.65
C TYR A 114 3.37 11.27 4.38
N HIS A 115 4.14 12.22 4.91
CA HIS A 115 5.60 12.18 4.80
C HIS A 115 6.19 10.99 5.57
N PHE A 116 5.63 10.65 6.74
CA PHE A 116 6.06 9.48 7.49
C PHE A 116 5.79 8.19 6.70
N SER A 117 4.57 8.02 6.18
CA SER A 117 4.25 6.89 5.30
C SER A 117 5.14 6.84 4.05
N GLU A 118 5.41 7.96 3.38
CA GLU A 118 6.34 8.01 2.24
C GLU A 118 7.72 7.42 2.60
N CYS A 119 8.25 7.73 3.79
CA CYS A 119 9.50 7.18 4.28
C CYS A 119 9.42 5.66 4.53
N VAL A 120 8.27 5.16 4.99
CA VAL A 120 8.02 3.73 5.20
C VAL A 120 8.01 3.00 3.85
N GLU A 121 7.26 3.48 2.85
CA GLU A 121 7.17 2.79 1.54
C GLU A 121 8.47 2.84 0.76
N ARG A 122 9.21 3.95 0.86
CA ARG A 122 10.56 4.05 0.30
C ARG A 122 11.49 2.99 0.90
N HIS A 123 11.32 2.68 2.19
CA HIS A 123 12.08 1.64 2.85
C HIS A 123 11.62 0.23 2.44
N ALA A 124 10.30 0.01 2.32
CA ALA A 124 9.72 -1.23 1.83
C ALA A 124 10.25 -1.55 0.42
N TYR A 125 10.15 -0.59 -0.51
CA TYR A 125 10.74 -0.67 -1.85
C TYR A 125 12.21 -1.10 -1.82
N SER A 126 13.04 -0.43 -1.01
CA SER A 126 14.46 -0.74 -0.90
C SER A 126 14.72 -2.15 -0.35
N THR A 127 13.85 -2.62 0.55
CA THR A 127 13.93 -3.95 1.15
C THR A 127 13.62 -5.03 0.13
N TYR A 128 12.54 -4.87 -0.64
CA TYR A 128 12.18 -5.78 -1.72
C TYR A 128 13.21 -5.79 -2.85
N ASP A 129 13.69 -4.61 -3.28
CA ASP A 129 14.73 -4.51 -4.31
C ASP A 129 16.03 -5.23 -3.92
N LYS A 130 16.44 -5.11 -2.65
CA LYS A 130 17.60 -5.85 -2.13
C LYS A 130 17.34 -7.36 -2.08
N PHE A 131 16.15 -7.77 -1.66
CA PHE A 131 15.78 -9.19 -1.58
C PHE A 131 15.77 -9.84 -2.98
N LEU A 132 15.17 -9.18 -3.97
CA LEU A 132 15.17 -9.61 -5.37
C LEU A 132 16.58 -9.80 -5.91
N LYS A 133 17.48 -8.84 -5.66
CA LYS A 133 18.89 -8.93 -6.12
C LYS A 133 19.67 -10.06 -5.46
N LEU A 134 19.35 -10.39 -4.21
CA LEU A 134 20.05 -11.43 -3.46
C LEU A 134 19.56 -12.83 -3.80
N HIS A 135 18.26 -12.99 -4.11
CA HIS A 135 17.59 -14.29 -4.28
C HIS A 135 17.08 -14.55 -5.71
N GLU A 136 17.52 -13.78 -6.71
CA GLU A 136 17.01 -13.84 -8.09
C GLU A 136 16.92 -15.27 -8.66
N GLU A 137 18.02 -16.01 -8.62
CA GLU A 137 18.11 -17.37 -9.16
C GLU A 137 17.20 -18.37 -8.43
N GLU A 138 17.00 -18.20 -7.13
CA GLU A 138 16.14 -19.05 -6.32
C GLU A 138 14.67 -18.76 -6.64
N LEU A 139 14.29 -17.49 -6.59
CA LEU A 139 12.91 -17.05 -6.79
C LEU A 139 12.39 -17.40 -8.20
N LYS A 140 13.24 -17.31 -9.23
CA LYS A 140 12.86 -17.70 -10.61
C LYS A 140 12.55 -19.19 -10.76
N ARG A 141 13.01 -20.05 -9.85
CA ARG A 141 12.76 -21.51 -9.88
C ARG A 141 11.52 -21.90 -9.10
N LEU A 142 11.00 -21.01 -8.27
CA LEU A 142 9.85 -21.28 -7.41
C LEU A 142 8.55 -20.85 -8.10
N PRO A 143 7.46 -21.62 -7.94
CA PRO A 143 6.16 -21.24 -8.47
C PRO A 143 5.61 -20.01 -7.75
N ALA A 144 4.79 -19.24 -8.45
CA ALA A 144 4.05 -18.15 -7.82
C ALA A 144 2.95 -18.70 -6.88
N PRO A 145 2.76 -18.12 -5.68
CA PRO A 145 1.68 -18.48 -4.77
C PRO A 145 0.31 -18.15 -5.36
N GLU A 146 -0.69 -18.95 -5.00
CA GLU A 146 -2.07 -18.82 -5.47
C GLU A 146 -2.66 -17.46 -5.07
N ALA A 147 -2.36 -16.96 -3.86
CA ALA A 147 -2.77 -15.64 -3.40
C ALA A 147 -2.28 -14.51 -4.33
N ALA A 148 -1.06 -14.62 -4.89
CA ALA A 148 -0.54 -13.63 -5.82
C ALA A 148 -1.25 -13.72 -7.18
N LEU A 149 -1.47 -14.93 -7.69
CA LEU A 149 -2.19 -15.15 -8.95
C LEU A 149 -3.62 -14.61 -8.87
N ASN A 150 -4.34 -14.92 -7.79
CA ASN A 150 -5.71 -14.47 -7.56
C ASN A 150 -5.85 -12.94 -7.44
N TYR A 151 -4.80 -12.27 -6.95
CA TYR A 151 -4.79 -10.81 -6.83
C TYR A 151 -4.42 -10.14 -8.14
N TYR A 152 -3.26 -10.47 -8.69
CA TYR A 152 -2.65 -9.74 -9.80
C TYR A 152 -3.19 -10.14 -11.18
N LEU A 153 -3.72 -11.35 -11.32
CA LEU A 153 -4.34 -11.85 -12.56
C LEU A 153 -5.87 -11.90 -12.45
N ASN A 154 -6.45 -11.19 -11.47
CA ASN A 154 -7.89 -11.08 -11.32
C ASN A 154 -8.53 -10.44 -12.56
N GLU A 155 -9.79 -10.78 -12.84
CA GLU A 155 -10.58 -10.12 -13.88
C GLU A 155 -10.92 -8.67 -13.50
N ASP A 156 -11.17 -8.42 -12.22
CA ASP A 156 -11.44 -7.08 -11.68
C ASP A 156 -10.20 -6.49 -11.01
N LEU A 157 -9.54 -5.58 -11.73
CA LEU A 157 -8.39 -4.82 -11.26
C LEU A 157 -8.73 -3.36 -10.92
N TYR A 158 -10.01 -3.04 -10.65
CA TYR A 158 -10.43 -1.67 -10.31
C TYR A 158 -9.62 -1.10 -9.14
N LEU A 159 -9.54 -1.83 -8.02
CA LEU A 159 -8.78 -1.37 -6.84
C LEU A 159 -7.26 -1.37 -7.10
N PHE A 160 -6.77 -2.24 -7.98
CA PHE A 160 -5.36 -2.23 -8.37
C PHE A 160 -5.03 -0.96 -9.17
N ASP A 161 -5.90 -0.53 -10.08
CA ASP A 161 -5.72 0.73 -10.80
C ASP A 161 -5.93 1.96 -9.90
N GLU A 162 -6.84 1.87 -8.92
CA GLU A 162 -7.24 2.98 -8.06
C GLU A 162 -6.12 3.53 -7.15
N PHE A 163 -5.21 2.67 -6.65
CA PHE A 163 -4.13 3.15 -5.77
C PHE A 163 -2.96 3.80 -6.53
N GLN A 164 -2.91 3.63 -7.86
CA GLN A 164 -1.79 4.05 -8.70
C GLN A 164 -1.99 5.48 -9.24
N THR A 165 -1.86 6.47 -8.37
CA THR A 165 -2.26 7.87 -8.65
C THR A 165 -1.34 8.66 -9.58
N ALA A 166 -0.14 8.14 -9.85
CA ALA A 166 0.86 8.80 -10.69
C ALA A 166 0.85 8.35 -12.16
N ARG A 167 -0.15 7.56 -12.56
CA ARG A 167 -0.25 6.95 -13.89
C ARG A 167 -1.70 6.87 -14.36
N VAL A 168 -1.86 6.62 -15.65
CA VAL A 168 -3.18 6.43 -16.27
C VAL A 168 -3.76 5.08 -15.82
N PRO A 169 -5.06 5.00 -15.46
CA PRO A 169 -5.72 3.72 -15.20
C PRO A 169 -5.49 2.72 -16.33
N CYS A 170 -5.48 1.42 -16.00
CA CYS A 170 -5.28 0.33 -16.95
C CYS A 170 -3.89 0.25 -17.60
N SER A 171 -2.96 1.17 -17.31
CA SER A 171 -1.65 1.20 -17.99
C SER A 171 -0.66 0.15 -17.50
N ARG A 172 -0.87 -0.43 -16.31
CA ARG A 172 -0.05 -1.51 -15.75
C ARG A 172 -0.91 -2.75 -15.54
N ARG A 173 -0.45 -3.86 -16.13
CA ARG A 173 -1.02 -5.19 -15.91
C ARG A 173 0.11 -6.12 -15.50
N PRO A 174 0.13 -6.55 -14.23
CA PRO A 174 1.11 -7.51 -13.73
C PRO A 174 1.17 -8.77 -14.58
N LYS A 175 2.37 -9.30 -14.74
CA LYS A 175 2.61 -10.63 -15.33
C LYS A 175 3.33 -11.46 -14.27
N ILE A 176 2.97 -12.74 -14.19
CA ILE A 176 3.50 -13.66 -13.18
C ILE A 176 3.76 -15.00 -13.83
N ASP A 177 5.04 -15.33 -14.03
CA ASP A 177 5.46 -16.65 -14.48
C ASP A 177 6.07 -17.46 -13.32
N ASN A 178 6.64 -16.78 -12.33
CA ASN A 178 7.32 -17.40 -11.18
C ASN A 178 7.31 -16.47 -9.95
N LEU A 179 7.88 -16.92 -8.83
CA LEU A 179 7.91 -16.17 -7.58
C LEU A 179 8.71 -14.86 -7.67
N TYR A 180 9.73 -14.78 -8.53
CA TYR A 180 10.49 -13.54 -8.73
C TYR A 180 9.57 -12.43 -9.26
N ASP A 181 8.69 -12.73 -10.21
CA ASP A 181 7.77 -11.76 -10.78
C ASP A 181 6.76 -11.25 -9.74
N VAL A 182 6.35 -12.10 -8.80
CA VAL A 182 5.50 -11.69 -7.66
C VAL A 182 6.21 -10.61 -6.83
N PHE A 183 7.46 -10.87 -6.41
CA PHE A 183 8.22 -9.89 -5.64
C PHE A 183 8.56 -8.62 -6.42
N VAL A 184 8.72 -8.70 -7.75
CA VAL A 184 8.84 -7.51 -8.62
C VAL A 184 7.57 -6.69 -8.59
N ASN A 185 6.40 -7.32 -8.70
CA ASN A 185 5.13 -6.61 -8.64
C ASN A 185 4.91 -5.94 -7.27
N ILE A 186 5.19 -6.65 -6.17
CA ILE A 186 5.12 -6.08 -4.81
C ILE A 186 6.04 -4.86 -4.69
N ARG A 187 7.32 -4.99 -5.07
CA ARG A 187 8.28 -3.86 -5.06
C ARG A 187 7.75 -2.66 -5.84
N ASP A 188 7.16 -2.89 -7.01
CA ASP A 188 6.66 -1.82 -7.86
C ASP A 188 5.37 -1.19 -7.29
N ASP A 189 4.57 -1.95 -6.53
CA ASP A 189 3.42 -1.43 -5.77
C ASP A 189 3.90 -0.47 -4.66
N GLU A 190 4.95 -0.84 -3.91
CA GLU A 190 5.58 0.07 -2.92
C GLU A 190 6.06 1.39 -3.53
N ALA A 191 6.54 1.35 -4.77
CA ALA A 191 6.94 2.55 -5.49
C ALA A 191 5.74 3.45 -5.82
N GLU A 192 4.57 2.87 -6.10
CA GLU A 192 3.33 3.62 -6.33
C GLU A 192 2.78 4.20 -5.03
N HIS A 193 2.78 3.45 -3.92
CA HIS A 193 2.44 3.97 -2.59
C HIS A 193 3.31 5.18 -2.23
N CYS A 194 4.63 5.09 -2.45
CA CYS A 194 5.55 6.20 -2.21
C CYS A 194 5.18 7.46 -3.02
N LYS A 195 4.79 7.30 -4.30
CA LYS A 195 4.34 8.42 -5.15
C LYS A 195 3.03 9.02 -4.65
N THR A 196 2.06 8.17 -4.29
CA THR A 196 0.76 8.60 -3.74
C THR A 196 0.94 9.35 -2.42
N MET A 197 1.70 8.80 -1.47
CA MET A 197 2.01 9.46 -0.18
C MET A 197 2.73 10.79 -0.38
N LYS A 198 3.64 10.88 -1.34
CA LYS A 198 4.30 12.13 -1.68
C LYS A 198 3.32 13.17 -2.23
N ALA A 199 2.41 12.78 -3.12
CA ALA A 199 1.38 13.67 -3.65
C ALA A 199 0.52 14.23 -2.51
N CYS A 200 0.02 13.36 -1.63
CA CYS A 200 -0.85 13.70 -0.50
C CYS A 200 -0.29 14.75 0.47
N GLN A 201 1.02 15.01 0.48
CA GLN A 201 1.63 16.07 1.28
C GLN A 201 1.28 17.50 0.81
N THR A 202 0.73 17.62 -0.40
CA THR A 202 0.16 18.86 -0.94
C THR A 202 -1.36 18.76 -0.88
N ASP A 203 -2.01 19.73 -0.24
CA ASP A 203 -3.46 19.69 -0.05
C ASP A 203 -4.22 19.75 -1.38
N GLY A 204 -5.26 18.94 -1.53
CA GLY A 204 -6.12 18.89 -2.72
C GLY A 204 -5.47 18.27 -3.98
N SER A 205 -4.27 17.71 -3.87
CA SER A 205 -3.53 17.14 -5.00
C SER A 205 -3.99 15.74 -5.41
N LEU A 206 -4.64 15.00 -4.51
CA LEU A 206 -5.02 13.63 -4.75
C LEU A 206 -6.35 13.53 -5.48
N ARG A 207 -6.36 12.74 -6.55
CA ARG A 207 -7.56 12.41 -7.33
C ARG A 207 -7.62 10.89 -7.53
N SER A 208 -8.83 10.35 -7.43
CA SER A 208 -9.12 8.98 -7.82
C SER A 208 -8.80 8.82 -9.32
N PRO A 209 -8.00 7.82 -9.74
CA PRO A 209 -7.71 7.60 -11.15
C PRO A 209 -8.98 7.43 -12.00
N HIS A 210 -10.02 6.80 -11.42
CA HIS A 210 -11.31 6.59 -12.07
C HIS A 210 -12.30 7.75 -11.95
N SER A 211 -12.03 8.79 -11.15
CA SER A 211 -12.94 9.95 -11.11
C SER A 211 -12.88 10.81 -12.38
N THR A 212 -11.80 10.71 -13.15
CA THR A 212 -11.60 11.45 -14.41
C THR A 212 -12.37 10.90 -15.62
N GLN A 213 -12.79 9.63 -15.59
CA GLN A 213 -13.41 8.98 -16.75
C GLN A 213 -14.81 9.55 -17.07
N ASN A 214 -15.53 10.02 -16.04
CA ASN A 214 -16.88 10.59 -16.21
C ASN A 214 -16.92 12.00 -16.82
N CYS A 215 -15.78 12.71 -16.96
CA CYS A 215 -15.76 14.02 -17.64
C CYS A 215 -15.58 13.93 -19.16
N LEU A 216 -15.14 12.78 -19.71
CA LEU A 216 -14.91 12.65 -21.16
C LEU A 216 -16.12 12.10 -21.93
N GLU A 217 -17.07 11.44 -21.25
CA GLU A 217 -18.30 10.95 -21.88
C GLU A 217 -19.43 11.99 -21.88
N ALA A 218 -19.39 12.96 -20.95
CA ALA A 218 -20.43 13.99 -20.81
C ALA A 218 -20.45 15.06 -21.91
N ASP A 219 -19.39 15.17 -22.72
CA ASP A 219 -19.30 16.17 -23.81
C ASP A 219 -19.83 15.67 -25.16
N THR A 220 -20.36 14.44 -25.25
CA THR A 220 -20.89 13.86 -26.51
C THR A 220 -22.41 13.75 -26.61
N GLU A 221 -23.18 14.04 -25.56
CA GLU A 221 -24.65 13.99 -25.59
C GLU A 221 -25.27 15.35 -25.23
N GLY A 222 -25.24 16.28 -26.19
CA GLY A 222 -25.77 17.62 -25.96
C GLY A 222 -26.10 18.43 -27.20
N VAL A 223 -26.58 17.81 -28.28
CA VAL A 223 -27.18 18.56 -29.41
C VAL A 223 -28.70 18.50 -29.27
N ILE A 224 -29.27 19.57 -28.70
CA ILE A 224 -30.72 19.81 -28.68
C ILE A 224 -31.12 20.32 -30.07
N PRO A 225 -32.13 19.72 -30.75
CA PRO A 225 -32.64 20.28 -32.00
C PRO A 225 -33.53 21.49 -31.70
N GLU A 226 -33.20 22.63 -32.33
CA GLU A 226 -34.04 23.82 -32.35
C GLU A 226 -35.40 23.52 -33.01
N LYS A 227 -36.47 24.07 -32.41
CA LYS A 227 -37.77 24.32 -33.04
C LYS A 227 -38.06 25.80 -32.95
#